data_AF-A0A6H5HRK8-F1
#
_entry.id   AF-A0A6H5HRK8-F1
#
_cell.length_a   1.000
_cell.length_b   1.000
_cell.length_c   1.000
_cell.angle_alpha   90.00
_cell.angle_beta   90.00
_cell.angle_gamma   90.00
#
_symmetry.space_group_name_H-M   'P 1'
#
loop_
_entity.id
_entity.type
_entity.pdbx_description
1 polymer ?
#
loop_
_entity_poly.entity_id
_entity_poly.type
_entity_poly.pdbx_seq_one_letter_code
_entity_poly.pdbx_strand_id
1 'polypeptide(L)'
;MFHGGIHLIATHLRQLYWIPQLKVVINARLRRCIVCLRYGAETAFQRMADLPAARVNQCRSFEEAGLDYAGPFPIKASRHRGGITPIKDIFRYICMHGDESCSFGSCFVV
;
A
#
# COMPACT_ATOMS: atom_id res chain seq x y z
N MET A 1 -20.00 12.93 -17.64
CA MET A 1 -19.08 12.65 -18.77
C MET A 1 -19.02 11.13 -18.94
N PHE A 2 -19.51 10.57 -20.04
CA PHE A 2 -19.72 9.12 -20.17
C PHE A 2 -18.40 8.37 -20.39
N HIS A 3 -17.96 7.58 -19.41
CA HIS A 3 -16.82 6.66 -19.50
C HIS A 3 -17.26 5.20 -19.77
N GLY A 4 -18.54 4.97 -20.10
CA GLY A 4 -19.19 3.65 -20.21
C GLY A 4 -18.81 2.79 -21.42
N GLY A 5 -17.57 2.90 -21.90
CA GLY A 5 -17.06 2.13 -23.04
C GLY A 5 -17.46 2.70 -24.41
N ILE A 6 -16.80 2.16 -25.45
CA ILE A 6 -16.90 2.67 -26.83
C ILE A 6 -18.32 2.54 -27.37
N HIS A 7 -19.02 1.46 -27.02
CA HIS A 7 -20.36 1.17 -27.53
C HIS A 7 -21.40 2.18 -27.03
N LEU A 8 -21.39 2.50 -25.74
CA LEU A 8 -22.34 3.44 -25.13
C LEU A 8 -22.16 4.86 -25.66
N ILE A 9 -20.90 5.28 -25.86
CA ILE A 9 -20.59 6.60 -26.44
C ILE A 9 -21.01 6.63 -27.92
N ALA A 10 -20.78 5.56 -28.67
CA ALA A 10 -21.12 5.48 -30.09
C ALA A 10 -22.64 5.47 -30.33
N THR A 11 -23.42 4.77 -29.51
CA THR A 11 -24.90 4.75 -29.65
C THR A 11 -25.50 6.13 -29.37
N HIS A 12 -25.05 6.80 -28.31
CA HIS A 12 -25.53 8.12 -27.96
C HIS A 12 -25.18 9.16 -29.04
N LEU A 13 -23.94 9.15 -29.55
CA LEU A 13 -23.53 10.08 -30.61
C LEU A 13 -24.26 9.83 -31.94
N ARG A 14 -24.60 8.58 -32.26
CA ARG A 14 -25.39 8.25 -33.47
C ARG A 14 -26.84 8.72 -33.42
N GLN A 15 -27.41 8.94 -32.23
CA GLN A 15 -28.75 9.52 -32.10
C GLN A 15 -28.78 11.00 -32.52
N LEU A 16 -27.63 11.68 -32.46
CA LEU A 16 -27.55 13.13 -32.68
C LEU A 16 -26.77 13.48 -33.96
N TYR A 17 -25.77 12.68 -34.33
CA TYR A 17 -24.83 12.99 -35.40
C TYR A 17 -24.46 11.76 -36.24
N TRP A 18 -24.28 11.96 -37.55
CA TRP A 18 -23.76 10.93 -38.46
C TRP A 18 -22.28 11.17 -38.76
N ILE A 19 -21.41 10.69 -37.86
CA ILE A 19 -19.96 10.88 -37.97
C ILE A 19 -19.31 9.63 -38.63
N PRO A 20 -18.62 9.79 -39.77
CA PRO A 20 -17.86 8.68 -40.36
C PRO A 20 -16.72 8.25 -39.44
N GLN A 21 -16.45 6.94 -39.37
CA GLN A 21 -15.41 6.35 -38.50
C GLN A 21 -15.49 6.73 -37.01
N LEU A 22 -16.69 6.99 -36.50
CA LEU A 22 -16.94 7.41 -35.12
C LEU A 22 -16.18 6.61 -34.03
N LYS A 23 -16.08 5.29 -34.18
CA LYS A 23 -15.35 4.43 -33.24
C LYS A 23 -13.86 4.80 -33.10
N VAL A 24 -13.22 5.22 -34.19
CA VAL A 24 -11.79 5.60 -34.19
C VAL A 24 -11.59 6.88 -33.38
N VAL A 25 -12.46 7.86 -33.57
CA VAL A 25 -12.44 9.14 -32.84
C VAL A 25 -12.67 8.92 -31.34
N ILE A 26 -13.66 8.09 -31.00
CA ILE A 26 -13.96 7.74 -29.60
C ILE A 26 -12.76 7.06 -28.96
N ASN A 27 -12.15 6.07 -29.63
CA ASN A 27 -10.97 5.37 -29.15
C ASN A 27 -9.77 6.31 -28.93
N ALA A 28 -9.53 7.23 -29.85
CA ALA A 28 -8.49 8.24 -29.71
C ALA A 28 -8.72 9.14 -28.49
N ARG A 29 -9.98 9.49 -28.19
CA ARG A 29 -10.32 10.31 -27.03
C ARG A 29 -10.25 9.53 -25.72
N LEU A 30 -10.70 8.28 -25.69
CA LEU A 30 -10.66 7.43 -24.50
C LEU A 30 -9.22 7.16 -24.04
N ARG A 31 -8.29 6.92 -24.97
CA ARG A 31 -6.85 6.74 -24.66
C ARG A 31 -6.20 7.97 -24.01
N ARG A 32 -6.71 9.18 -24.28
CA ARG A 32 -6.22 10.43 -23.67
C ARG A 32 -6.96 10.80 -22.38
N CYS A 33 -7.97 10.05 -22.00
CA CYS A 33 -8.76 10.32 -20.82
C CYS A 33 -8.15 9.63 -19.60
N ILE A 34 -7.63 10.41 -18.64
CA ILE A 34 -7.00 9.90 -17.42
C ILE A 34 -7.97 9.02 -16.62
N VAL A 35 -9.25 9.37 -16.58
CA VAL A 35 -10.29 8.62 -15.88
C VAL A 35 -10.45 7.23 -16.52
N CYS A 36 -10.61 7.16 -17.84
CA CYS A 36 -10.68 5.89 -18.56
C CYS A 36 -9.41 5.05 -18.42
N LEU A 37 -8.24 5.70 -18.44
CA LEU A 37 -6.96 5.02 -18.28
C LEU A 37 -6.85 4.37 -16.90
N ARG A 38 -7.26 5.07 -15.83
CA ARG A 38 -7.23 4.56 -14.46
C ARG A 38 -8.19 3.38 -14.25
N TYR A 39 -9.42 3.50 -14.74
CA TYR A 39 -10.43 2.43 -14.57
C TYR A 39 -10.23 1.24 -15.52
N GLY A 40 -9.55 1.44 -16.66
CA GLY A 40 -9.21 0.39 -17.60
C GLY A 40 -7.82 -0.22 -17.39
N ALA A 41 -7.04 0.27 -16.42
CA ALA A 41 -5.73 -0.29 -16.12
C ALA A 41 -5.90 -1.67 -15.50
N GLU A 42 -5.18 -2.65 -16.04
CA GLU A 42 -5.06 -3.96 -15.39
C GLU A 42 -4.30 -3.79 -14.07
N THR A 43 -4.71 -4.55 -13.07
CA THR A 43 -4.01 -4.60 -11.78
C THR A 43 -2.59 -5.09 -12.02
N ALA A 44 -1.60 -4.25 -11.71
CA ALA A 44 -0.20 -4.65 -11.78
C ALA A 44 0.02 -5.87 -10.87
N PHE A 45 0.57 -6.94 -11.43
CA PHE A 45 1.00 -8.09 -10.62
C PHE A 45 2.27 -7.69 -9.87
N GLN A 46 2.22 -7.71 -8.53
CA GLN A 46 3.39 -7.46 -7.70
C GLN A 46 4.41 -8.58 -7.93
N ARG A 47 5.49 -8.28 -8.66
CA ARG A 47 6.65 -9.19 -8.73
C ARG A 47 7.36 -9.16 -7.39
N MET A 48 7.16 -10.19 -6.58
CA MET A 48 7.87 -10.38 -5.32
C MET A 48 9.31 -10.84 -5.59
N ALA A 49 10.27 -10.26 -4.88
CA ALA A 49 11.64 -10.78 -4.83
C ALA A 49 11.68 -12.05 -3.96
N ASP A 50 12.76 -12.82 -4.08
CA ASP A 50 13.00 -13.98 -3.22
C ASP A 50 13.01 -13.53 -1.75
N LEU A 51 12.33 -14.30 -0.89
CA LEU A 51 12.32 -14.00 0.54
C LEU A 51 13.72 -14.22 1.12
N PRO A 52 14.19 -13.36 2.03
CA PRO A 52 15.45 -13.60 2.72
C PRO A 52 15.39 -14.90 3.52
N ALA A 53 16.52 -15.59 3.63
CA ALA A 53 16.67 -16.86 4.37
C ALA A 53 16.07 -16.79 5.78
N ALA A 54 16.18 -15.61 6.41
CA ALA A 54 15.61 -15.26 7.71
C ALA A 54 14.07 -15.28 7.83
N ARG A 55 13.35 -15.52 6.73
CA ARG A 55 11.89 -15.70 6.71
C ARG A 55 11.47 -17.12 6.30
N VAL A 56 12.42 -17.95 5.89
CA VAL A 56 12.16 -19.25 5.26
C VAL A 56 12.75 -20.39 6.08
N ASN A 57 13.92 -20.17 6.69
CA ASN A 57 14.59 -21.17 7.50
C ASN A 57 14.07 -21.13 8.94
N GLN A 58 13.87 -22.30 9.54
CA GLN A 58 13.56 -22.39 10.97
C GLN A 58 14.83 -22.14 11.78
N CYS A 59 14.78 -21.15 12.67
CA CYS A 59 15.85 -20.78 13.59
C CYS A 59 15.30 -20.70 15.02
N ARG A 60 16.18 -20.73 16.02
CA ARG A 60 15.76 -20.60 17.42
C ARG A 60 15.11 -19.25 17.67
N SER A 61 14.22 -19.17 18.66
CA SER A 61 13.64 -17.90 19.10
C SER A 61 14.76 -16.92 19.46
N PHE A 62 14.64 -15.68 18.97
CA PHE A 62 15.63 -14.60 19.12
C PHE A 62 17.00 -14.81 18.46
N GLU A 63 17.21 -15.88 17.67
CA GLU A 63 18.42 -16.05 16.86
C GLU A 63 18.49 -15.01 15.73
N GLU A 64 17.34 -14.67 15.18
CA GLU A 64 17.17 -13.60 14.21
C GLU A 64 16.05 -12.64 14.63
N ALA A 65 16.43 -11.42 14.97
CA ALA A 65 15.52 -10.35 15.36
C ALA A 65 15.60 -9.19 14.35
N GLY A 66 14.43 -8.64 14.00
CA GLY A 66 14.32 -7.38 13.29
C GLY A 66 14.28 -6.22 14.27
N LEU A 67 14.99 -5.14 13.95
CA LEU A 67 14.86 -3.85 14.61
C LEU A 67 13.99 -2.94 13.73
N ASP A 68 12.84 -2.52 14.26
CA ASP A 68 11.98 -1.55 13.60
C ASP A 68 12.07 -0.19 14.32
N TYR A 69 12.23 0.87 13.53
CA TYR A 69 12.29 2.24 14.02
C TYR A 69 10.90 2.84 13.90
N ALA A 70 10.19 2.90 15.01
CA ALA A 70 9.01 3.72 15.08
C ALA A 70 9.49 5.18 15.21
N GLY A 71 9.16 6.01 14.21
CA GLY A 71 9.74 7.35 13.99
C GLY A 71 9.59 8.33 15.16
N PRO A 72 10.00 9.60 15.00
CA PRO A 72 10.08 10.55 16.12
C PRO A 72 8.72 10.83 16.74
N PHE A 73 8.52 10.42 18.00
CA PHE A 73 7.32 10.69 18.78
C PHE A 73 7.59 11.73 19.88
N PRO A 74 6.68 12.71 20.07
CA PRO A 74 6.75 13.61 21.21
C PRO A 74 6.31 12.87 22.47
N ILE A 75 7.22 12.68 23.41
CA ILE A 75 6.89 12.08 24.71
C ILE A 75 6.70 13.15 25.78
N LYS A 76 5.69 12.97 26.65
CA LYS A 76 5.52 13.84 27.82
C LYS A 76 6.50 13.42 28.90
N ALA A 77 7.52 14.25 29.15
CA ALA A 77 8.52 13.98 30.18
C ALA A 77 7.96 14.05 31.60
N SER A 78 6.91 14.84 31.85
CA SER A 78 6.22 14.87 33.13
C SER A 78 4.75 15.31 33.00
N ARG A 79 3.96 15.11 34.06
CA ARG A 79 2.54 15.53 34.13
C ARG A 79 2.36 17.03 34.45
N HIS A 80 3.45 17.77 34.65
CA HIS A 80 3.40 19.19 35.01
C HIS A 80 3.06 20.06 33.80
N ARG A 81 2.26 21.11 34.02
CA ARG A 81 1.95 22.10 32.97
C ARG A 81 3.19 22.92 32.64
N GLY A 82 3.54 23.01 31.36
CA GLY A 82 4.70 23.78 30.86
C GLY A 82 6.02 23.01 30.73
N GLY A 83 6.02 21.69 30.92
CA GLY A 83 7.20 20.87 30.68
C GLY A 83 7.55 20.74 29.19
N ILE A 84 8.84 20.82 28.87
CA ILE A 84 9.36 20.59 27.52
C ILE A 84 9.06 19.13 27.13
N THR A 85 8.47 18.92 25.94
CA THR A 85 8.22 17.59 25.36
C THR A 85 9.36 17.22 24.41
N PRO A 86 10.33 16.38 24.82
CA PRO A 86 11.37 15.92 23.92
C PRO A 86 10.80 14.97 22.87
N ILE A 87 11.34 15.08 21.65
CA ILE A 87 11.11 14.12 20.58
C ILE A 87 12.03 12.92 20.84
N LYS A 88 11.50 11.70 20.79
CA LYS A 88 12.27 10.47 20.92
C LYS A 88 11.83 9.45 19.89
N ASP A 89 12.78 8.67 19.39
CA ASP A 89 12.52 7.50 18.56
C ASP A 89 12.29 6.28 19.45
N ILE A 90 11.40 5.38 19.02
CA ILE A 90 11.10 4.14 19.73
C ILE A 90 11.62 2.97 18.90
N PHE A 91 12.34 2.07 19.54
CA PHE A 91 12.87 0.87 18.94
C PHE A 91 11.98 -0.31 19.29
N ARG A 92 11.54 -1.07 18.28
CA ARG A 92 10.82 -2.31 18.50
C ARG A 92 11.63 -3.48 17.97
N TYR A 93 11.91 -4.44 18.84
CA TYR A 93 12.44 -5.73 18.42
C TYR A 93 11.28 -6.64 18.04
N ILE A 94 11.38 -7.26 16.87
CA ILE A 94 10.41 -8.23 16.36
C ILE A 94 11.16 -9.55 16.13
N CYS A 95 10.72 -10.61 16.80
CA CYS A 95 11.22 -11.96 16.49
C CYS A 95 10.65 -12.40 15.15
N MET A 96 11.53 -12.80 14.22
CA MET A 96 11.12 -13.19 12.86
C MET A 96 10.61 -14.63 12.77
N HIS A 97 10.73 -15.40 13.86
CA HIS A 97 10.37 -16.82 13.93
C HIS A 97 9.39 -17.05 15.08
N GLY A 98 8.26 -17.68 14.78
CA GLY A 98 7.22 -18.04 15.75
C GLY A 98 7.12 -19.55 15.88
N ASP A 99 7.73 -20.11 16.93
CA ASP A 99 7.36 -21.44 17.41
C ASP A 99 6.18 -21.30 18.41
N GLU A 100 5.23 -22.24 18.35
CA GLU A 100 4.08 -22.36 19.26
C GLU A 100 4.47 -22.58 20.74
N SER A 101 5.77 -22.71 21.04
CA SER A 101 6.33 -22.87 22.37
C SER A 101 6.61 -21.55 23.12
N CYS A 102 6.37 -20.37 22.50
CA CYS A 102 6.55 -19.08 23.16
C CYS A 102 5.34 -18.68 24.02
N SER A 103 4.86 -19.60 24.85
CA SER A 103 4.01 -19.28 26.00
C SER A 103 4.89 -19.37 27.25
N PHE A 104 5.58 -18.28 27.58
CA PHE A 104 5.83 -17.79 28.95
C PHE A 104 6.82 -16.64 28.92
N GLY A 105 6.39 -15.48 29.42
CA GLY A 105 7.28 -14.55 30.12
C GLY A 105 7.97 -13.48 29.28
N SER A 106 7.35 -12.30 29.30
CA SER A 106 7.95 -10.98 29.02
C SER A 106 8.18 -10.61 27.54
N CYS A 107 7.11 -10.12 26.91
CA CYS A 107 7.23 -8.99 26.00
C CYS A 107 7.81 -7.80 26.79
N PHE A 108 9.13 -7.72 26.92
CA PHE A 108 9.78 -6.49 27.37
C PHE A 108 9.67 -5.47 26.23
N VAL A 109 8.63 -4.67 26.31
CA VAL A 109 8.64 -3.29 25.81
C VAL A 109 9.65 -2.57 26.69
N VAL A 110 10.85 -2.28 26.16
CA VAL A 110 11.66 -1.18 26.70
C VAL A 110 11.14 0.11 26.08
#